data_AF-A0A843C2A4-F1
#
_entry.id   AF-A0A843C2A4-F1
#
_cell.length_a   1.000
_cell.length_b   1.000
_cell.length_c   1.000
_cell.angle_alpha   90.00
_cell.angle_beta   90.00
_cell.angle_gamma   90.00
#
_symmetry.space_group_name_H-M   'P 1'
#
loop_
_entity.id
_entity.type
_entity.pdbx_description
1 polymer ?
#
loop_
_entity_poly.entity_id
_entity_poly.type
_entity_poly.pdbx_seq_one_letter_code
_entity_poly.pdbx_strand_id
1 'polypeptide(L)'
;MGNKNKAGWSLSSFDALAADTLAVHLMGFNVNDIKYLKMLKEKKVGLCFPDKKIEILGEKPKTLISAFKPHHKFRKKAINKTEIKQQKNYTKEVDNLQDFKKKSRFKKR
;
A
#
# COMPACT_ATOMS: atom_id res chain seq x y z
N MET A 1 -3.47 -26.30 -7.52
CA MET A 1 -3.59 -25.92 -6.10
C MET A 1 -3.11 -24.49 -5.94
N GLY A 2 -3.97 -23.55 -5.54
CA GLY A 2 -3.60 -22.14 -5.43
C GLY A 2 -2.88 -21.86 -4.12
N ASN A 3 -1.63 -21.39 -4.17
CA ASN A 3 -0.93 -20.92 -2.98
C ASN A 3 -1.78 -19.85 -2.29
N LYS A 4 -2.17 -20.10 -1.04
CA LYS A 4 -2.82 -19.13 -0.17
C LYS A 4 -1.82 -17.99 0.03
N ASN A 5 -2.03 -16.86 -0.63
CA ASN A 5 -1.32 -15.61 -0.32
C ASN A 5 -1.69 -15.22 1.12
N LYS A 6 -0.98 -15.78 2.09
CA LYS A 6 -0.91 -15.23 3.43
C LYS A 6 -0.10 -13.96 3.27
N ALA A 7 -0.70 -12.80 3.49
CA ALA A 7 0.09 -11.63 3.85
C ALA A 7 0.88 -12.06 5.08
N GLY A 8 2.16 -12.38 4.90
CA GLY A 8 3.02 -13.04 5.89
C GLY A 8 3.60 -12.07 6.89
N TRP A 9 2.86 -11.01 7.22
CA TRP A 9 3.33 -9.91 8.04
C TRP A 9 2.27 -9.55 9.08
N SER A 10 2.75 -9.20 10.27
CA SER A 10 1.97 -8.56 11.33
C SER A 10 2.51 -7.15 11.52
N LEU A 11 1.61 -6.19 11.75
CA LEU A 11 1.97 -4.81 12.00
C LEU A 11 1.48 -4.39 13.38
N SER A 12 2.34 -3.70 14.12
CA SER A 12 2.03 -3.10 15.42
C SER A 12 2.59 -1.69 15.48
N SER A 13 1.87 -0.77 16.10
CA SER A 13 2.26 0.63 16.27
C SER A 13 1.59 1.19 17.52
N PHE A 14 2.23 2.19 18.13
CA PHE A 14 1.60 3.01 19.17
C PHE A 14 0.67 4.08 18.58
N ASP A 15 0.83 4.43 17.30
CA ASP A 15 -0.09 5.27 16.55
C ASP A 15 -0.94 4.38 15.64
N ALA A 16 -2.23 4.27 15.95
CA ALA A 16 -3.20 3.47 15.20
C ALA A 16 -3.36 3.97 13.76
N LEU A 17 -3.28 5.28 13.52
CA LEU A 17 -3.39 5.85 12.17
C LEU A 17 -2.16 5.52 11.33
N ALA A 18 -0.97 5.57 11.94
CA ALA A 18 0.25 5.15 11.29
C ALA A 18 0.20 3.67 10.88
N ALA A 19 -0.34 2.80 11.75
CA ALA A 19 -0.55 1.39 11.43
C ALA A 19 -1.54 1.22 10.28
N ASP A 20 -2.70 1.87 10.33
CA ASP A 20 -3.73 1.77 9.29
C ASP A 20 -3.22 2.23 7.93
N THR A 21 -2.58 3.41 7.87
CA THR A 21 -2.05 3.96 6.62
C THR A 21 -0.92 3.10 6.04
N LEU A 22 -0.07 2.52 6.89
CA LEU A 22 0.95 1.57 6.44
C LEU A 22 0.33 0.25 5.97
N ALA A 23 -0.67 -0.30 6.67
CA ALA A 23 -1.37 -1.50 6.24
C ALA A 23 -2.04 -1.32 4.87
N VAL A 24 -2.68 -0.17 4.64
CA VAL A 24 -3.27 0.21 3.35
C VAL A 24 -2.21 0.26 2.25
N HIS A 25 -1.05 0.85 2.54
CA HIS A 25 0.08 0.86 1.62
C HIS A 25 0.60 -0.55 1.32
N LEU A 26 0.74 -1.41 2.34
CA LEU A 26 1.16 -2.81 2.20
C LEU A 26 0.14 -3.63 1.40
N MET A 27 -1.14 -3.26 1.44
CA MET A 27 -2.18 -3.88 0.62
C MET A 27 -2.18 -3.39 -0.85
N GLY A 28 -1.33 -2.42 -1.18
CA GLY A 28 -1.21 -1.85 -2.53
C GLY A 28 -2.26 -0.80 -2.85
N PHE A 29 -2.95 -0.25 -1.85
CA PHE A 29 -3.89 0.86 -2.02
C PHE A 29 -3.20 2.21 -1.80
N ASN A 30 -3.75 3.25 -2.42
CA ASN A 30 -3.39 4.62 -2.09
C ASN A 30 -4.19 5.07 -0.85
N VAL A 31 -3.48 5.56 0.16
CA VAL A 31 -4.08 6.07 1.40
C VAL A 31 -5.10 7.19 1.13
N ASN A 32 -4.87 8.02 0.10
CA ASN A 32 -5.78 9.11 -0.26
C ASN A 32 -7.07 8.64 -0.93
N ASP A 33 -7.13 7.40 -1.44
CA ASP A 33 -8.34 6.84 -2.03
C ASP A 33 -9.32 6.35 -0.94
N ILE A 34 -8.82 6.16 0.28
CA ILE A 34 -9.62 5.76 1.43
C ILE A 34 -10.15 7.01 2.14
N LYS A 35 -11.47 7.24 2.02
CA LYS A 35 -12.13 8.49 2.42
C LYS A 35 -11.84 8.92 3.86
N TYR A 36 -11.84 7.99 4.82
CA TYR A 36 -11.59 8.34 6.22
C TYR A 36 -10.12 8.72 6.47
N LEU A 37 -9.17 8.02 5.84
CA LEU A 37 -7.74 8.33 5.95
C LEU A 37 -7.39 9.65 5.28
N LYS A 38 -7.99 9.95 4.13
CA LYS A 38 -7.89 11.25 3.48
C LYS A 38 -8.37 12.38 4.40
N MET A 39 -9.56 12.22 5.00
CA MET A 39 -10.11 13.21 5.93
C MET A 39 -9.19 13.43 7.15
N LEU A 40 -8.65 12.36 7.74
CA LEU A 40 -7.74 12.47 8.88
C LEU A 40 -6.42 13.17 8.50
N LYS A 41 -5.88 12.86 7.31
CA LYS A 41 -4.72 13.55 6.75
C LYS A 41 -4.97 15.05 6.54
N GLU A 42 -6.12 15.41 5.96
CA GLU A 42 -6.51 16.81 5.74
C GLU A 42 -6.68 17.58 7.05
N LYS A 43 -7.22 16.92 8.08
CA LYS A 43 -7.35 17.49 9.44
C LYS A 43 -6.02 17.49 10.22
N LYS A 44 -4.92 17.00 9.64
CA LYS A 44 -3.60 16.87 10.29
C LYS A 44 -3.66 16.11 11.61
N VAL A 45 -4.54 15.10 11.69
CA VAL A 45 -4.68 14.23 12.86
C VAL A 45 -3.74 13.05 12.68
N GLY A 46 -2.86 12.81 13.66
CA GLY A 46 -1.95 11.66 13.68
C GLY A 46 -0.90 11.66 12.56
N LEU A 47 -0.14 10.57 12.46
CA LEU A 47 0.85 10.36 11.40
C LEU A 47 0.29 9.46 10.30
N CYS A 48 0.42 9.89 9.04
CA CYS A 48 -0.01 9.13 7.88
C CYS A 48 1.18 8.68 7.04
N PHE A 49 1.29 7.38 6.75
CA PHE A 49 2.25 6.84 5.80
C PHE A 49 1.88 7.26 4.36
N PRO A 50 2.84 7.55 3.44
CA PRO A 50 4.30 7.43 3.54
C PRO A 50 5.02 8.73 3.96
N ASP A 51 4.38 9.61 4.74
CA ASP A 51 5.03 10.85 5.14
C ASP A 51 6.26 10.53 6.02
N LYS A 52 7.36 11.28 5.83
CA LYS A 52 8.74 10.96 6.31
C LYS A 52 8.92 10.80 7.83
N LYS A 53 7.86 10.88 8.63
CA LYS A 53 7.90 10.88 10.09
C LYS A 53 7.65 9.50 10.71
N ILE A 54 7.35 8.48 9.92
CA ILE A 54 7.11 7.12 10.44
C ILE A 54 8.41 6.31 10.32
N GLU A 55 9.01 6.03 11.47
CA GLU A 55 10.08 5.06 11.57
C GLU A 55 9.50 3.65 11.51
N ILE A 56 10.13 2.77 10.72
CA ILE A 56 9.67 1.39 10.54
C ILE A 56 10.76 0.47 11.06
N LEU A 57 10.42 -0.28 12.09
CA LEU A 57 11.28 -1.30 12.67
C LEU A 57 10.96 -2.63 11.97
N GLY A 58 12.00 -3.28 11.42
CA GLY A 58 11.87 -4.56 10.72
C GLY A 58 12.01 -4.44 9.19
N GLU A 59 11.27 -5.26 8.46
CA GLU A 59 11.35 -5.34 7.00
C GLU A 59 10.85 -4.07 6.31
N LYS A 60 11.48 -3.74 5.17
CA LYS A 60 11.13 -2.54 4.40
C LYS A 60 9.76 -2.73 3.76
N PRO A 61 8.78 -1.80 3.91
CA PRO A 61 7.42 -2.00 3.40
C PRO A 61 7.33 -2.34 1.92
N LYS A 62 8.27 -1.83 1.13
CA LYS A 62 8.34 -2.07 -0.33
C LYS A 62 8.52 -3.54 -0.69
N THR A 63 9.13 -4.36 0.17
CA THR A 63 9.30 -5.80 -0.06
C THR A 63 8.11 -6.62 0.41
N LEU A 64 7.19 -6.00 1.15
CA LEU A 64 6.05 -6.65 1.80
C LEU A 64 4.71 -6.35 1.12
N ILE A 65 4.70 -5.58 0.03
CA ILE A 65 3.47 -5.22 -0.68
C ILE A 65 2.78 -6.48 -1.19
N SER A 66 1.58 -6.75 -0.67
CA SER A 66 0.73 -7.88 -1.04
C SER A 66 -0.63 -7.35 -1.48
N ALA A 67 -0.92 -7.42 -2.78
CA ALA A 67 -2.18 -6.92 -3.32
C ALA A 67 -3.38 -7.57 -2.62
N PHE A 68 -4.29 -6.74 -2.11
CA PHE A 68 -5.51 -7.22 -1.46
C PHE A 68 -6.35 -8.07 -2.43
N LYS A 69 -6.64 -9.30 -2.03
CA LYS A 69 -7.51 -10.22 -2.77
C LYS A 69 -8.84 -10.33 -2.02
N PRO A 70 -9.91 -9.68 -2.49
CA PRO A 70 -11.21 -9.77 -1.83
C PRO A 70 -11.65 -11.23 -1.77
N HIS A 71 -12.20 -11.62 -0.61
CA HIS A 71 -12.74 -12.96 -0.44
C HIS A 71 -13.88 -13.18 -1.45
N HIS A 72 -13.97 -14.39 -2.00
CA HIS A 72 -14.85 -14.70 -3.15
C HIS A 72 -16.33 -14.33 -2.90
N LYS A 73 -16.80 -14.41 -1.65
CA LYS A 73 -18.17 -14.00 -1.27
C LYS A 73 -18.42 -12.48 -1.36
N PHE A 74 -17.38 -11.66 -1.29
CA PHE A 74 -17.49 -10.20 -1.44
C PHE A 74 -17.56 -9.74 -2.92
N ARG A 75 -17.16 -10.60 -3.87
CA ARG A 75 -17.29 -10.28 -5.31
C ARG A 75 -18.73 -10.03 -5.77
N LYS A 76 -19.73 -10.55 -5.04
CA LYS A 76 -21.13 -10.46 -5.42
C LYS A 76 -21.81 -9.14 -5.05
N LYS A 77 -21.22 -8.28 -4.19
CA LYS A 77 -21.94 -7.09 -3.68
C LYS A 77 -21.32 -5.73 -3.98
N ALA A 78 -20.03 -5.60 -4.26
CA ALA A 78 -19.48 -4.33 -4.70
C ALA A 78 -18.05 -4.54 -5.20
N ILE A 79 -17.87 -4.66 -6.52
CA ILE A 79 -16.62 -4.20 -7.11
C ILE A 79 -17.01 -3.40 -8.34
N ASN A 80 -17.17 -2.09 -8.14
CA ASN A 80 -17.26 -1.18 -9.27
C ASN A 80 -15.96 -1.32 -10.09
N LYS A 81 -16.08 -1.49 -11.41
CA LYS A 81 -14.95 -1.71 -12.34
C LYS A 81 -13.82 -0.66 -12.21
N THR A 82 -14.10 0.47 -11.57
CA THR A 82 -13.20 1.58 -11.25
C THR A 82 -12.09 1.19 -10.26
N GLU A 83 -12.38 0.45 -9.19
CA GLU A 83 -11.38 0.10 -8.14
C GLU A 83 -10.34 -0.92 -8.64
N ILE A 84 -10.78 -1.87 -9.49
CA ILE A 84 -9.88 -2.83 -10.13
C ILE A 84 -8.91 -2.12 -11.11
N LYS A 85 -9.36 -1.07 -11.79
CA LYS A 85 -8.49 -0.28 -12.70
C LYS A 85 -7.42 0.50 -11.92
N GLN A 86 -7.76 1.05 -10.77
CA GLN A 86 -6.82 1.81 -9.94
C GLN A 86 -5.69 0.92 -9.38
N GLN A 87 -6.01 -0.27 -8.88
CA GLN A 87 -5.00 -1.23 -8.41
C GLN A 87 -4.02 -1.65 -9.52
N LYS A 88 -4.52 -1.85 -10.75
CA LYS A 88 -3.69 -2.21 -11.91
C LYS A 88 -2.78 -1.06 -12.38
N ASN A 89 -3.19 0.19 -12.18
CA ASN A 89 -2.37 1.34 -12.56
C ASN A 89 -1.29 1.62 -11.52
N TYR A 90 -1.60 1.48 -10.23
CA TYR A 90 -0.63 1.70 -9.16
C TYR A 90 0.52 0.66 -9.18
N THR A 91 0.22 -0.60 -9.48
CA THR A 91 1.25 -1.64 -9.66
C THR A 91 2.20 -1.31 -10.82
N LYS A 92 1.68 -0.83 -11.95
CA LYS A 92 2.50 -0.39 -13.09
C LYS A 92 3.39 0.82 -12.78
N GLU A 93 2.92 1.78 -11.99
CA GLU A 93 3.71 2.96 -11.59
C GLU A 93 4.86 2.58 -10.65
N VAL A 94 4.62 1.65 -9.71
CA VAL A 94 5.66 1.15 -8.80
C VAL A 94 6.74 0.39 -9.57
N ASP A 95 6.36 -0.43 -10.54
CA ASP A 95 7.30 -1.17 -11.39
C ASP A 95 8.14 -0.21 -12.26
N ASN A 96 7.51 0.81 -12.85
CA ASN A 96 8.22 1.83 -13.64
C ASN A 96 9.20 2.67 -12.78
N LEU A 97 8.84 2.98 -11.53
CA LEU A 97 9.71 3.69 -10.59
C LEU A 97 10.92 2.84 -10.16
N GLN A 98 10.78 1.52 -10.11
CA GLN A 98 11.88 0.58 -9.84
C GLN A 98 12.87 0.52 -11.01
N ASP A 99 12.36 0.43 -12.24
CA ASP A 99 13.18 0.40 -13.45
C ASP A 99 13.94 1.70 -13.68
N PHE A 100 13.32 2.85 -13.37
CA PHE A 100 13.98 4.15 -13.48
C PHE A 100 15.14 4.29 -12.49
N LYS A 101 14.99 3.81 -11.25
CA LYS A 101 16.04 3.82 -10.22
C LYS A 101 17.17 2.83 -10.50
N LYS A 102 16.89 1.71 -11.18
CA LYS A 102 17.93 0.79 -11.67
C LYS A 102 18.76 1.45 -12.78
N LYS A 103 18.12 2.10 -13.75
CA LYS A 103 18.79 2.81 -14.85
C LYS A 103 19.60 4.01 -14.37
N SER A 104 19.13 4.76 -13.36
CA SER A 104 19.87 5.91 -12.83
C SER A 104 21.13 5.54 -12.03
N ARG A 105 21.25 4.29 -11.56
CA ARG A 105 22.46 3.80 -10.88
C ARG A 105 23.55 3.32 -11.85
N PHE A 106 23.19 2.98 -13.09
CA PHE A 106 24.14 2.56 -14.11
C PHE A 106 24.86 3.70 -14.83
N LYS A 107 24.35 4.93 -14.73
CA LYS A 107 24.89 6.12 -15.41
C LYS A 107 25.95 6.91 -14.63
N LYS A 108 26.47 6.35 -13.52
CA LYS A 108 27.41 7.00 -12.59
C LYS A 108 28.80 6.35 -12.54
N ARG A 109 29.18 5.62 -13.58
CA ARG A 109 30.55 5.13 -13.78
C ARG A 109 31.16 5.80 -14.99
#